data_AF-L7KRZ4-F1
#
_entry.id   AF-L7KRZ4-F1
#
_cell.length_a   1.000
_cell.length_b   1.000
_cell.length_c   1.000
_cell.angle_alpha   90.00
_cell.angle_beta   90.00
_cell.angle_gamma   90.00
#
_symmetry.space_group_name_H-M   'P 1'
#
loop_
_entity.id
_entity.type
_entity.pdbx_description
1 polymer ?
#
loop_
_entity_poly.entity_id
_entity_poly.type
_entity_poly.pdbx_seq_one_letter_code
_entity_poly.pdbx_strand_id
1 'polypeptide(L)' 'MPGGTSDTHSDEHLLAAHLDGDLHAFSTLIRRHQERLWAVAYRTLNNPDDAADALQDALFNAHR' A
#
# COMPACT_ATOMS: atom_id res chain seq x y z
N MET A 1 26.51 -11.41 -12.06
CA MET A 1 25.14 -11.86 -11.74
C MET A 1 24.24 -10.63 -11.66
N PRO A 2 23.41 -10.30 -12.65
CA PRO A 2 22.40 -9.25 -12.51
C PRO A 2 20.98 -9.83 -12.50
N GLY A 3 20.10 -9.21 -11.72
CA GLY A 3 18.66 -9.44 -11.78
C GLY A 3 18.10 -10.21 -10.59
N GLY A 4 18.15 -9.62 -9.40
CA GLY A 4 17.10 -9.89 -8.42
C GLY A 4 15.79 -9.44 -9.05
N THR A 5 15.05 -10.38 -9.62
CA THR A 5 13.68 -10.17 -10.06
C THR A 5 12.88 -9.86 -8.81
N SER A 6 12.78 -8.56 -8.53
CA SER A 6 11.65 -7.99 -7.79
C SER A 6 10.41 -8.71 -8.27
N ASP A 7 9.57 -9.09 -7.34
CA ASP A 7 8.36 -9.87 -7.50
C ASP A 7 7.33 -9.00 -8.30
N THR A 8 7.55 -8.91 -9.62
CA THR A 8 7.08 -7.85 -10.52
C THR A 8 5.83 -8.32 -11.25
N HIS A 9 4.68 -8.31 -10.59
CA HIS A 9 3.70 -7.38 -11.13
C HIS A 9 4.19 -6.03 -10.63
N SER A 10 4.83 -5.22 -11.49
CA SER A 10 5.28 -3.87 -11.09
C SER A 10 4.12 -3.21 -10.35
N ASP A 11 4.40 -2.48 -9.29
CA ASP A 11 3.37 -1.70 -8.62
C ASP A 11 2.57 -0.85 -9.65
N GLU A 12 3.24 -0.42 -10.72
CA GLU A 12 2.62 0.18 -11.93
C GLU A 12 1.58 -0.70 -12.64
N HIS A 13 1.82 -2.00 -12.77
CA HIS A 13 0.89 -2.94 -13.39
C HIS A 13 -0.32 -3.20 -12.49
N LEU A 14 -0.12 -3.28 -11.17
CA LEU A 14 -1.22 -3.35 -10.20
C LEU A 14 -2.01 -2.03 -10.17
N LEU A 15 -1.34 -0.89 -10.32
CA LEU A 15 -1.99 0.41 -10.44
C LEU A 15 -2.81 0.49 -11.74
N ALA A 16 -2.27 0.02 -12.86
CA ALA A 16 -2.96 -0.02 -14.14
C ALA A 16 -4.18 -0.95 -14.10
N ALA A 17 -4.06 -2.13 -13.49
CA ALA A 17 -5.18 -3.04 -13.28
C ALA A 17 -6.26 -2.44 -12.35
N HIS A 18 -5.86 -1.70 -11.31
CA HIS A 18 -6.81 -0.97 -10.47
C HIS A 18 -7.57 0.12 -11.25
N LEU A 19 -6.89 0.85 -12.13
CA LEU A 19 -7.52 1.83 -13.03
C LEU A 19 -8.50 1.18 -14.02
N ASP A 20 -8.25 -0.09 -14.40
CA ASP A 20 -9.14 -0.91 -15.23
C ASP A 20 -10.36 -1.46 -14.44
N GLY A 21 -10.39 -1.29 -13.11
CA GLY A 21 -11.47 -1.72 -12.22
C GLY A 21 -11.16 -2.98 -11.41
N ASP A 22 -9.91 -3.46 -11.42
CA ASP A 22 -9.50 -4.60 -10.61
C ASP A 22 -9.27 -4.20 -9.14
N LEU A 23 -10.26 -4.52 -8.31
CA LEU A 23 -10.21 -4.30 -6.86
C LEU A 23 -9.15 -5.18 -6.16
N HIS A 24 -8.76 -6.29 -6.76
CA HIS A 24 -7.76 -7.20 -6.20
C HIS A 24 -6.34 -6.66 -6.41
N ALA A 25 -6.13 -5.90 -7.48
CA ALA A 25 -4.86 -5.24 -7.76
C ALA A 25 -4.52 -4.17 -6.71
N PHE A 26 -5.50 -3.35 -6.30
CA PHE A 26 -5.32 -2.37 -5.22
C PHE A 26 -5.02 -3.03 -3.87
N SER A 27 -5.76 -4.08 -3.49
CA SER A 27 -5.49 -4.80 -2.23
C SER A 27 -4.09 -5.42 -2.20
N THR A 28 -3.63 -5.95 -3.35
CA THR A 28 -2.28 -6.50 -3.48
C THR A 28 -1.22 -5.42 -3.34
N LEU A 29 -1.43 -4.26 -3.98
CA LEU A 29 -0.56 -3.10 -3.87
C LEU A 29 -0.49 -2.61 -2.42
N ILE A 30 -1.64 -2.34 -1.79
CA ILE A 30 -1.71 -1.87 -0.41
C ILE A 30 -1.05 -2.86 0.55
N ARG A 31 -1.29 -4.17 0.44
CA ARG A 31 -0.62 -5.16 1.31
C ARG A 31 0.90 -5.08 1.25
N ARG A 32 1.50 -4.79 0.08
CA ARG A 32 2.96 -4.64 -0.07
C ARG A 32 3.48 -3.34 0.52
N HIS A 33 2.68 -2.29 0.47
CA HIS A 33 3.05 -0.97 1.01
C HIS A 33 2.61 -0.79 2.46
N GLN A 34 1.75 -1.66 2.99
CA GLN A 34 1.15 -1.57 4.32
C GLN A 34 2.21 -1.52 5.41
N GLU A 35 3.23 -2.39 5.37
CA GLU A 35 4.30 -2.38 6.38
C GLU A 35 5.10 -1.07 6.35
N ARG A 36 5.32 -0.50 5.16
CA ARG A 36 6.02 0.79 4.99
C ARG A 36 5.15 1.97 5.43
N LEU A 37 3.87 1.97 5.07
CA LEU A 37 2.90 2.99 5.49
C LEU A 37 2.71 2.95 7.01
N TRP A 38 2.60 1.76 7.58
CA TRP A 38 2.56 1.54 9.03
C TRP A 38 3.81 2.08 9.72
N ALA A 39 5.00 1.78 9.20
CA ALA A 39 6.25 2.31 9.77
C ALA A 39 6.29 3.85 9.76
N VAL A 40 5.76 4.50 8.72
CA VAL A 40 5.67 5.96 8.62
C VAL A 40 4.64 6.53 9.60
N ALA A 41 3.44 5.95 9.66
CA ALA A 41 2.38 6.39 10.57
C ALA A 41 2.81 6.21 12.04
N TYR A 42 3.38 5.05 12.37
CA TYR A 42 3.89 4.75 13.69
C TYR A 42 5.04 5.67 14.09
N ARG A 43 5.96 5.98 13.16
CA ARG A 43 7.06 6.93 13.42
C ARG A 43 6.58 8.35 13.67
N THR A 44 5.43 8.73 13.13
CA THR A 44 4.88 10.08 13.24
C THR A 44 4.04 10.25 14.50
N LEU A 45 3.20 9.27 14.81
CA LEU A 45 2.21 9.34 15.90
C LEU A 45 2.73 8.69 17.19
N ASN A 46 3.69 7.78 17.10
CA ASN A 46 4.27 7.01 18.21
C ASN A 46 3.21 6.32 19.12
N ASN A 47 2.01 6.13 18.58
CA ASN A 47 0.87 5.47 19.19
C ASN A 47 0.26 4.50 18.15
N PRO A 48 0.17 3.19 18.43
CA PRO A 48 -0.37 2.23 17.48
C PRO A 48 -1.85 2.45 17.14
N ASP A 49 -2.69 2.88 18.08
CA ASP A 49 -4.13 3.11 17.83
C ASP A 49 -4.34 4.30 16.88
N ASP A 50 -3.73 5.44 17.18
CA ASP A 50 -3.81 6.63 16.31
C ASP A 50 -3.18 6.36 14.92
N ALA A 51 -2.10 5.57 14.87
CA ALA A 51 -1.47 5.18 13.62
C ALA A 51 -2.36 4.27 12.77
N ALA A 52 -3.13 3.38 13.40
CA ALA A 52 -4.11 2.54 12.71
C ALA A 52 -5.25 3.39 12.14
N ASP A 53 -5.79 4.31 12.94
CA ASP A 53 -6.88 5.21 12.51
C ASP A 53 -6.43 6.11 11.34
N ALA A 54 -5.27 6.75 11.45
CA ALA A 54 -4.72 7.59 10.39
C ALA A 54 -4.38 6.81 9.12
N LEU A 55 -3.83 5.59 9.25
CA LEU A 55 -3.55 4.72 8.11
C LEU A 55 -4.85 4.31 7.41
N GLN A 56 -5.85 3.93 8.19
CA GLN A 56 -7.14 3.50 7.67
C GLN A 56 -7.87 4.65 6.96
N ASP A 57 -7.86 5.85 7.54
CA ASP A 57 -8.46 7.04 6.91
C ASP A 57 -7.74 7.42 5.60
N ALA A 58 -6.41 7.36 5.58
CA ALA A 58 -5.63 7.57 4.35
C ALA A 58 -5.96 6.53 3.27
N LEU A 59 -6.11 5.27 3.63
CA LEU A 59 -6.48 4.19 2.70
C LEU A 59 -7.91 4.36 2.15
N PHE A 60 -8.88 4.75 3.00
CA PHE A 60 -10.23 5.04 2.55
C PHE A 60 -10.30 6.24 1.60
N ASN A 61 -9.53 7.30 1.89
CA ASN A 61 -9.44 8.47 1.01
C ASN A 61 -8.74 8.14 -0.33
N ALA A 62 -7.75 7.24 -0.33
CA ALA A 62 -7.07 6.81 -1.56
C ALA A 62 -7.91 5.84 -2.41
N HIS A 63 -8.84 5.11 -1.80
CA HIS A 63 -9.77 4.19 -2.49
C HIS A 63 -11.00 4.91 -3.07
N ARG A 64 -11.32 6.11 -2.58
CA ARG A 64 -12.48 6.90 -3.03
C ARG A 64 -12.19 7.67 -4.31
#